data_AF-A0A1Y1MDA3-F1
#
_entry.id   AF-A0A1Y1MDA3-F1
#
_cell.length_a   1.000
_cell.length_b   1.000
_cell.length_c   1.000
_cell.angle_alpha   90.00
_cell.angle_beta   90.00
_cell.angle_gamma   90.00
#
_symmetry.space_group_name_H-M   'P 1'
#
loop_
_entity.id
_entity.type
_entity.pdbx_description
1 polymer ?
#
loop_
_entity_poly.entity_id
_entity_poly.type
_entity_poly.pdbx_seq_one_letter_code
_entity_poly.pdbx_strand_id
1 'polypeptide(L)'
;MFETPERIFVVMEKLKGDMLEMILSHDKGRLDERVTKFLISQILIALKHLHSKNIVHCDLKPENVLLSSDAEFPQVKLCDFGFARIIGEKSFRRSVVGTPAYLAPEVLRNKGYNRSLDMWSVGVIIYVSLSGTFPFNEDEDINDQIQNAAFMYPSNPWKEVSSDG
;
A
#
# COMPACT_ATOMS: atom_id res chain seq x y z
N MET A 1 -21.05 -2.80 -13.92
CA MET A 1 -20.18 -3.53 -14.86
C MET A 1 -20.98 -3.76 -16.12
N PHE A 2 -20.42 -3.44 -17.27
CA PHE A 2 -21.00 -3.73 -18.58
C PHE A 2 -20.01 -4.60 -19.36
N GLU A 3 -20.53 -5.51 -20.18
CA GLU A 3 -19.71 -6.44 -20.95
C GLU A 3 -20.19 -6.45 -22.39
N THR A 4 -19.24 -6.43 -23.32
CA THR A 4 -19.43 -6.76 -24.74
C THR A 4 -18.61 -8.03 -25.02
N PRO A 5 -18.80 -8.69 -26.18
CA PRO A 5 -18.05 -9.91 -26.47
C PRO A 5 -16.51 -9.74 -26.42
N GLU A 6 -16.01 -8.53 -26.65
CA GLU A 6 -14.58 -8.23 -26.68
C GLU A 6 -14.06 -7.39 -25.49
N ARG A 7 -14.95 -6.80 -24.66
CA ARG A 7 -14.54 -5.80 -23.66
C ARG A 7 -15.38 -5.85 -22.39
N ILE A 8 -14.73 -5.56 -21.27
CA ILE A 8 -15.37 -5.34 -19.97
C ILE A 8 -15.20 -3.86 -19.59
N PHE A 9 -16.29 -3.24 -19.15
CA PHE A 9 -16.34 -1.86 -18.67
C PHE A 9 -16.75 -1.82 -17.19
N VAL A 10 -15.88 -1.25 -16.37
CA VAL A 10 -16.14 -1.02 -14.95
C VAL A 10 -16.38 0.48 -14.75
N VAL A 11 -17.64 0.85 -14.53
CA VAL A 11 -18.04 2.24 -14.23
C VAL A 11 -17.94 2.46 -12.73
N MET A 12 -17.15 3.43 -12.33
CA MET A 12 -16.87 3.78 -10.93
C MET A 12 -17.01 5.29 -10.73
N GLU A 13 -17.05 5.72 -9.47
CA GLU A 13 -16.90 7.13 -9.13
C GLU A 13 -15.54 7.67 -9.59
N LYS A 14 -15.50 8.97 -9.91
CA LYS A 14 -14.27 9.66 -10.28
C LYS A 14 -13.63 10.28 -9.04
N LEU A 15 -12.37 9.96 -8.80
CA LEU A 15 -11.55 10.54 -7.73
C LEU A 15 -10.62 11.61 -8.32
N LYS A 16 -10.02 12.41 -7.44
CA LYS A 16 -9.26 13.60 -7.84
C LYS A 16 -7.80 13.28 -8.19
N GLY A 17 -7.18 12.38 -7.45
CA GLY A 17 -5.80 11.92 -7.62
C GLY A 17 -5.52 10.75 -6.68
N ASP A 18 -4.25 10.41 -6.53
CA ASP A 18 -3.79 9.34 -5.63
C ASP A 18 -2.78 9.83 -4.58
N MET A 19 -2.46 8.95 -3.64
CA MET A 19 -1.56 9.27 -2.54
C MET A 19 -0.12 9.45 -2.99
N LEU A 20 0.32 8.83 -4.11
CA LEU A 20 1.66 9.04 -4.64
C LEU A 20 1.79 10.47 -5.18
N GLU A 21 0.82 10.93 -5.96
CA GLU A 21 0.76 12.31 -6.46
C GLU A 21 0.78 13.32 -5.29
N MET A 22 0.04 13.03 -4.21
CA MET A 22 0.04 13.86 -2.99
C MET A 22 1.42 13.91 -2.31
N ILE A 23 2.13 12.79 -2.22
CA ILE A 23 3.50 12.73 -1.65
C ILE A 23 4.47 13.55 -2.50
N LEU A 24 4.45 13.33 -3.81
CA LEU A 24 5.40 13.95 -4.76
C LEU A 24 5.16 15.44 -4.98
N SER A 25 3.92 15.91 -4.82
CA SER A 25 3.57 17.33 -4.94
C SER A 25 3.84 18.13 -3.67
N HIS A 26 4.13 17.49 -2.54
CA HIS A 26 4.48 18.17 -1.30
C HIS A 26 5.91 18.73 -1.39
N ASP A 27 6.14 19.95 -0.88
CA ASP A 27 7.43 20.66 -0.98
C ASP A 27 8.66 19.88 -0.46
N LYS A 28 8.44 18.95 0.47
CA LYS A 28 9.50 18.12 1.09
C LYS A 28 9.66 16.76 0.39
N GLY A 29 8.84 16.44 -0.62
CA GLY A 29 8.73 15.11 -1.22
C GLY A 29 8.24 14.03 -0.25
N ARG A 30 7.59 14.44 0.85
CA ARG A 30 7.07 13.59 1.93
C ARG A 30 5.98 14.34 2.69
N LEU A 31 5.09 13.61 3.34
CA LEU A 31 3.97 14.13 4.11
C LEU A 31 4.35 14.36 5.57
N ASP A 32 3.67 15.31 6.20
CA ASP A 32 3.77 15.51 7.65
C ASP A 32 3.01 14.40 8.41
N GLU A 33 3.49 14.06 9.61
CA GLU A 33 2.96 12.95 10.41
C GLU A 33 1.45 13.00 10.65
N ARG A 34 0.91 14.20 10.85
CA ARG A 34 -0.53 14.39 11.09
C ARG A 34 -1.34 13.96 9.87
N VAL A 35 -0.89 14.33 8.67
CA VAL A 35 -1.54 13.95 7.41
C VAL A 35 -1.38 12.46 7.17
N THR A 36 -0.16 11.93 7.35
CA THR A 36 0.09 10.47 7.23
C THR A 36 -0.81 9.67 8.17
N LYS A 37 -0.88 10.03 9.46
CA LYS A 37 -1.73 9.35 10.46
C LYS A 37 -3.20 9.37 10.06
N PHE A 38 -3.67 10.50 9.52
CA PHE A 38 -5.05 10.64 9.04
C PHE A 38 -5.36 9.71 7.84
N LEU A 39 -4.49 9.69 6.82
CA LEU A 39 -4.66 8.84 5.64
C LEU A 39 -4.56 7.35 6.00
N ILE A 40 -3.55 6.97 6.79
CA ILE A 40 -3.33 5.59 7.23
C ILE A 40 -4.51 5.09 8.06
N SER A 41 -5.10 5.92 8.93
CA SER A 41 -6.29 5.53 9.70
C SER A 41 -7.45 5.10 8.80
N GLN A 42 -7.69 5.80 7.69
CA GLN A 42 -8.72 5.44 6.72
C GLN A 42 -8.38 4.15 5.95
N ILE A 43 -7.11 3.97 5.55
CA ILE A 43 -6.62 2.73 4.92
C ILE A 43 -6.86 1.54 5.85
N LEU A 44 -6.52 1.66 7.14
CA LEU A 44 -6.72 0.61 8.13
C LEU A 44 -8.21 0.29 8.35
N ILE A 45 -9.09 1.29 8.32
CA ILE A 45 -10.55 1.08 8.38
C ILE A 45 -11.04 0.31 7.14
N ALA A 46 -10.57 0.67 5.95
CA ALA A 46 -10.90 -0.03 4.71
C ALA A 46 -10.39 -1.48 4.74
N LEU A 47 -9.15 -1.71 5.19
CA LEU A 47 -8.59 -3.06 5.30
C LEU A 47 -9.32 -3.90 6.34
N LYS A 48 -9.67 -3.33 7.49
CA LYS A 48 -10.51 -4.01 8.49
C LYS A 48 -11.81 -4.51 7.86
N HIS A 49 -12.43 -3.71 7.01
CA HIS A 49 -13.64 -4.11 6.28
C HIS A 49 -13.37 -5.27 5.31
N LEU A 50 -12.32 -5.21 4.48
CA LEU A 50 -11.95 -6.27 3.55
C LEU A 50 -11.61 -7.58 4.28
N HIS A 51 -10.75 -7.47 5.28
CA HIS A 51 -10.25 -8.58 6.08
C HIS A 51 -11.37 -9.28 6.85
N SER A 52 -12.39 -8.55 7.31
CA SER A 52 -13.60 -9.14 7.93
C SER A 52 -14.39 -10.04 6.99
N LYS A 53 -14.22 -9.87 5.66
CA LYS A 53 -14.85 -10.66 4.60
C LYS A 53 -13.91 -11.68 3.97
N ASN A 54 -12.76 -11.94 4.60
CA ASN A 54 -11.69 -12.78 4.04
C ASN A 54 -11.09 -12.25 2.73
N ILE A 55 -11.27 -10.98 2.39
CA ILE A 55 -10.67 -10.37 1.19
C ILE A 55 -9.31 -9.78 1.57
N VAL A 56 -8.30 -10.04 0.75
CA VAL A 56 -6.95 -9.45 0.83
C VAL A 56 -6.72 -8.64 -0.43
N HIS A 57 -6.14 -7.44 -0.31
CA HIS A 57 -5.93 -6.55 -1.46
C HIS A 57 -4.80 -7.00 -2.37
N CYS A 58 -3.67 -7.44 -1.79
CA CYS A 58 -2.48 -7.98 -2.48
C CYS A 58 -1.65 -7.00 -3.32
N ASP A 59 -2.12 -5.78 -3.59
CA ASP A 59 -1.32 -4.76 -4.27
C ASP A 59 -1.54 -3.37 -3.65
N LEU A 60 -1.40 -3.27 -2.32
CA LEU A 60 -1.43 -1.96 -1.67
C LEU A 60 -0.15 -1.19 -1.95
N LYS A 61 -0.33 0.03 -2.44
CA LYS A 61 0.71 1.03 -2.73
C LYS A 61 0.04 2.41 -2.83
N PRO A 62 0.77 3.52 -2.71
CA PRO A 62 0.19 4.87 -2.74
C PRO A 62 -0.66 5.16 -4.00
N GLU A 63 -0.30 4.60 -5.15
CA GLU A 63 -1.05 4.72 -6.42
C GLU A 63 -2.46 4.10 -6.35
N ASN A 64 -2.63 3.09 -5.49
CA ASN A 64 -3.91 2.41 -5.28
C ASN A 64 -4.72 2.99 -4.10
N VAL A 65 -4.27 4.12 -3.56
CA VAL A 65 -4.93 4.89 -2.49
C VAL A 65 -5.42 6.20 -3.10
N LEU A 66 -6.67 6.23 -3.55
CA LEU A 66 -7.27 7.39 -4.21
C LEU A 66 -7.81 8.42 -3.23
N LEU A 67 -7.79 9.68 -3.64
CA LEU A 67 -8.20 10.84 -2.85
C LEU A 67 -9.42 11.52 -3.47
N SER A 68 -10.40 11.88 -2.64
CA SER A 68 -11.64 12.53 -3.10
C SER A 68 -11.45 13.97 -3.61
N SER A 69 -10.37 14.64 -3.20
CA SER A 69 -10.15 16.08 -3.41
C SER A 69 -8.70 16.47 -3.12
N ASP A 70 -8.30 17.69 -3.49
CA ASP A 70 -6.98 18.29 -3.18
C ASP A 70 -6.88 18.89 -1.77
N ALA A 71 -7.88 18.65 -0.91
CA ALA A 71 -7.83 19.11 0.48
C ALA A 71 -6.72 18.40 1.27
N GLU A 72 -6.18 19.05 2.30
CA GLU A 72 -5.13 18.49 3.18
C GLU A 72 -5.57 17.18 3.86
N PHE A 73 -6.87 17.05 4.17
CA PHE A 73 -7.47 15.88 4.81
C PHE A 73 -8.60 15.30 3.96
N PRO A 74 -8.29 14.66 2.81
CA PRO A 74 -9.29 14.15 1.87
C PRO A 74 -9.85 12.78 2.32
N GLN A 75 -11.00 12.38 1.76
CA GLN A 75 -11.48 11.01 1.92
C GLN A 75 -10.61 10.06 1.08
N VAL A 76 -10.18 8.97 1.70
CA VAL A 76 -9.39 7.91 1.06
C VAL A 76 -10.30 6.79 0.54
N LYS A 77 -10.01 6.28 -0.66
CA LYS A 77 -10.62 5.07 -1.21
C LYS A 77 -9.57 4.15 -1.81
N LEU A 78 -9.61 2.87 -1.44
CA LEU A 78 -8.76 1.86 -2.06
C LEU A 78 -9.32 1.47 -3.43
N CYS A 79 -8.45 1.32 -4.42
CA CYS A 79 -8.81 0.87 -5.77
C CYS A 79 -7.88 -0.24 -6.27
N ASP A 80 -8.17 -0.73 -7.47
CA ASP A 80 -7.43 -1.80 -8.15
C ASP A 80 -7.38 -3.13 -7.38
N PHE A 81 -8.52 -3.80 -7.37
CA PHE A 81 -8.67 -5.13 -6.80
C PHE A 81 -8.27 -6.25 -7.79
N GLY A 82 -7.50 -5.94 -8.85
CA GLY A 82 -7.09 -6.93 -9.86
C GLY A 82 -6.26 -8.09 -9.29
N PHE A 83 -5.51 -7.83 -8.22
CA PHE A 83 -4.74 -8.84 -7.48
C PHE A 83 -5.43 -9.37 -6.23
N ALA A 84 -6.62 -8.87 -5.90
CA ALA A 84 -7.31 -9.24 -4.67
C ALA A 84 -7.64 -10.74 -4.62
N ARG A 85 -7.68 -11.30 -3.41
CA ARG A 85 -7.93 -12.73 -3.16
C ARG A 85 -8.91 -12.94 -2.02
N ILE A 86 -9.70 -14.00 -2.09
CA ILE A 86 -10.55 -14.47 -0.99
C ILE A 86 -9.85 -15.63 -0.28
N ILE A 87 -9.51 -15.46 0.99
CA ILE A 87 -8.90 -16.51 1.81
C ILE A 87 -9.91 -17.63 2.03
N GLY A 88 -9.46 -18.88 1.87
CA GLY A 88 -10.27 -20.09 2.09
C GLY A 88 -10.86 -20.70 0.83
N GLU A 89 -10.80 -20.01 -0.32
CA GLU A 89 -11.10 -20.64 -1.60
C GLU A 89 -9.94 -21.56 -2.04
N LYS A 90 -10.30 -22.73 -2.61
CA LYS A 90 -9.34 -23.71 -3.18
C LYS A 90 -8.39 -23.11 -4.23
N SER A 91 -8.70 -21.91 -4.72
CA SER A 91 -7.95 -21.15 -5.70
C SER A 91 -6.90 -20.22 -5.10
N PHE A 92 -6.55 -20.31 -3.80
CA PHE A 92 -5.51 -19.47 -3.20
C PHE A 92 -4.15 -19.71 -3.88
N ARG A 93 -3.91 -18.98 -4.97
CA ARG A 93 -2.80 -19.17 -5.88
C ARG A 93 -1.53 -18.77 -5.15
N ARG A 94 -0.59 -19.70 -5.05
CA ARG A 94 0.80 -19.52 -4.61
C ARG A 94 1.65 -18.65 -5.55
N SER A 95 1.03 -17.78 -6.33
CA SER A 95 1.69 -16.89 -7.28
C SER A 95 2.18 -15.63 -6.58
N VAL A 96 3.42 -15.24 -6.86
CA VAL A 96 3.93 -13.90 -6.52
C VAL A 96 3.15 -12.89 -7.35
N VAL A 97 2.43 -11.99 -6.68
CA VAL A 97 1.64 -10.91 -7.29
C VAL A 97 1.80 -9.66 -6.43
N GLY A 98 1.58 -8.49 -7.05
CA GLY A 98 1.76 -7.19 -6.42
C GLY A 98 3.06 -6.50 -6.86
N THR A 99 3.26 -5.29 -6.36
CA THR A 99 4.40 -4.45 -6.71
C THR A 99 5.62 -4.79 -5.84
N PRO A 100 6.80 -5.13 -6.41
CA PRO A 100 7.94 -5.70 -5.67
C PRO A 100 8.33 -5.01 -4.37
N ALA A 101 8.42 -3.67 -4.36
CA ALA A 101 8.83 -2.90 -3.18
C ALA A 101 7.82 -2.92 -2.02
N TYR A 102 6.59 -3.39 -2.26
CA TYR A 102 5.52 -3.49 -1.27
C TYR A 102 5.22 -4.94 -0.87
N LEU A 103 5.95 -5.92 -1.43
CA LEU A 103 5.73 -7.34 -1.17
C LEU A 103 6.19 -7.76 0.21
N ALA A 104 5.36 -8.55 0.88
CA ALA A 104 5.69 -9.15 2.16
C ALA A 104 6.65 -10.35 2.02
N PRO A 105 7.48 -10.64 3.03
CA PRO A 105 8.45 -11.74 3.01
C PRO A 105 7.80 -13.11 2.75
N GLU A 106 6.59 -13.34 3.26
CA GLU A 106 5.85 -14.59 3.06
C GLU A 106 5.41 -14.81 1.61
N VAL A 107 5.21 -13.74 0.84
CA VAL A 107 4.88 -13.80 -0.59
C VAL A 107 6.08 -14.28 -1.38
N LEU A 108 7.28 -13.73 -1.10
CA LEU A 108 8.53 -14.14 -1.76
C LEU A 108 8.91 -15.60 -1.45
N ARG A 109 8.65 -16.03 -0.21
CA ARG A 109 8.97 -17.41 0.24
C ARG A 109 7.95 -18.46 -0.20
N ASN A 110 6.87 -18.04 -0.85
CA ASN A 110 5.77 -18.90 -1.30
C ASN A 110 5.20 -19.82 -0.20
N LYS A 111 5.21 -19.37 1.06
CA LYS A 111 4.76 -20.16 2.23
C LYS A 111 3.24 -20.18 2.40
N GLY A 112 2.50 -19.68 1.40
CA GLY A 112 1.12 -19.25 1.59
C GLY A 112 1.10 -17.92 2.35
N TYR A 113 0.21 -17.04 1.93
CA TYR A 113 0.07 -15.70 2.50
C TYR A 113 -1.33 -15.52 3.09
N ASN A 114 -1.47 -14.63 4.06
CA ASN A 114 -2.75 -14.33 4.72
C ASN A 114 -2.97 -12.82 4.73
N ARG A 115 -3.93 -12.33 5.51
CA ARG A 115 -4.29 -10.90 5.60
C ARG A 115 -3.11 -10.00 6.04
N SER A 116 -2.09 -10.57 6.68
CA SER A 116 -0.88 -9.88 7.14
C SER A 116 -0.08 -9.22 6.02
N LEU A 117 -0.16 -9.72 4.79
CA LEU A 117 0.63 -9.15 3.69
C LEU A 117 0.21 -7.70 3.40
N ASP A 118 -1.09 -7.37 3.49
CA ASP A 118 -1.56 -6.00 3.31
C ASP A 118 -0.99 -5.10 4.41
N MET A 119 -0.77 -5.63 5.62
CA MET A 119 -0.19 -4.89 6.74
C MET A 119 1.30 -4.59 6.54
N TRP A 120 2.03 -5.48 5.87
CA TRP A 120 3.40 -5.18 5.43
C TRP A 120 3.42 -4.02 4.44
N SER A 121 2.55 -4.07 3.42
CA SER A 121 2.43 -2.99 2.44
C SER A 121 2.05 -1.66 3.09
N VAL A 122 1.17 -1.66 4.11
CA VAL A 122 0.88 -0.47 4.92
C VAL A 122 2.14 0.07 5.61
N GLY A 123 2.99 -0.79 6.16
CA GLY A 123 4.28 -0.38 6.75
C GLY A 123 5.19 0.34 5.74
N VAL A 124 5.28 -0.19 4.52
CA VAL A 124 6.04 0.46 3.43
C VAL A 124 5.39 1.80 3.04
N ILE A 125 4.06 1.88 2.94
CA ILE A 125 3.34 3.14 2.66
C ILE A 125 3.63 4.18 3.74
N ILE A 126 3.61 3.81 5.03
CA ILE A 126 3.96 4.71 6.13
C ILE A 126 5.38 5.22 5.96
N TYR A 127 6.33 4.32 5.69
CA TYR A 127 7.73 4.66 5.48
C TYR A 127 7.87 5.68 4.35
N VAL A 128 7.35 5.36 3.16
CA VAL A 128 7.42 6.24 1.98
C VAL A 128 6.74 7.58 2.23
N SER A 129 5.61 7.58 2.94
CA SER A 129 4.89 8.82 3.27
C SER A 129 5.71 9.76 4.15
N LEU A 130 6.44 9.22 5.14
CA LEU A 130 7.19 10.02 6.11
C LEU A 130 8.60 10.38 5.64
N SER A 131 9.19 9.57 4.76
CA SER A 131 10.57 9.73 4.32
C SER A 131 10.73 10.24 2.89
N GLY A 132 9.74 10.00 2.02
CA GLY A 132 9.84 10.23 0.58
C GLY A 132 10.67 9.18 -0.17
N THR A 133 11.17 8.14 0.52
CA THR A 133 12.02 7.09 -0.06
C THR A 133 11.53 5.70 0.34
N PHE A 134 12.04 4.65 -0.31
CA PHE A 134 11.77 3.28 0.10
C PHE A 134 12.62 2.86 1.31
N PRO A 135 12.16 1.89 2.12
CA PRO A 135 12.89 1.40 3.29
C PRO A 135 14.13 0.56 2.97
N PHE A 136 14.32 0.18 1.71
CA PHE A 136 15.36 -0.73 1.24
C PHE A 136 16.47 0.03 0.53
N ASN A 137 17.71 -0.44 0.68
CA ASN A 137 18.88 0.04 -0.02
C ASN A 137 18.80 -0.31 -1.51
N GLU A 138 19.00 0.67 -2.40
CA GLU A 138 18.98 0.48 -3.86
C GLU A 138 20.21 -0.27 -4.39
N ASP A 139 21.32 -0.26 -3.63
CA ASP A 139 22.58 -0.93 -3.99
C ASP A 139 22.59 -2.42 -3.62
N GLU A 140 21.55 -2.92 -2.94
CA GLU A 140 21.44 -4.30 -2.47
C GLU A 140 20.21 -5.01 -3.06
N ASP A 141 20.19 -6.34 -3.06
CA ASP A 141 19.03 -7.09 -3.52
C ASP A 141 17.83 -6.84 -2.60
N ILE A 142 16.81 -6.16 -3.13
CA ILE A 142 15.57 -5.85 -2.42
C ILE A 142 14.85 -7.11 -1.92
N ASN A 143 14.93 -8.24 -2.63
CA ASN A 143 14.29 -9.48 -2.20
C ASN A 143 14.95 -10.05 -0.95
N ASP A 144 16.28 -9.96 -0.87
CA ASP A 144 17.03 -10.39 0.31
C ASP A 144 16.73 -9.48 1.50
N GLN A 145 16.66 -8.16 1.25
CA GLN A 145 16.29 -7.19 2.28
C GLN A 145 14.87 -7.40 2.80
N ILE A 146 13.88 -7.57 1.92
CA ILE A 146 12.49 -7.90 2.29
C ILE A 146 12.47 -9.18 3.10
N GLN A 147 13.09 -10.26 2.61
CA GLN A 147 13.07 -11.55 3.31
C GLN A 147 13.66 -11.47 4.72
N ASN A 148 14.72 -10.70 4.90
CA ASN A 148 15.39 -10.52 6.19
C ASN A 148 14.79 -9.39 7.04
N ALA A 149 13.78 -8.69 6.54
CA ALA A 149 13.27 -7.46 7.13
C ALA A 149 14.40 -6.45 7.44
N ALA A 150 15.36 -6.36 6.53
CA ALA A 150 16.47 -5.43 6.60
C ALA A 150 16.03 -4.09 5.96
N PHE A 151 15.66 -3.14 6.80
CA PHE A 151 15.32 -1.77 6.43
C PHE A 151 16.07 -0.77 7.30
N MET A 152 16.24 0.45 6.81
CA MET A 152 17.06 1.47 7.47
C MET A 152 16.23 2.71 7.84
N TYR A 153 16.67 3.42 8.88
CA TYR A 153 16.13 4.72 9.27
C TYR A 153 17.26 5.76 9.25
N PRO A 154 17.65 6.28 8.07
CA PRO A 154 18.73 7.27 7.99
C PRO A 154 18.40 8.52 8.82
N SER A 155 19.39 9.12 9.49
CA SER A 155 19.16 10.24 10.41
C SER A 155 18.33 11.37 9.82
N ASN A 156 18.50 11.66 8.53
CA ASN A 156 17.56 12.51 7.79
C ASN A 156 16.72 11.61 6.86
N PRO A 157 15.38 11.68 6.87
CA PRO A 157 14.55 12.59 7.67
C PRO A 157 14.17 12.11 9.08
N TRP A 158 14.55 10.89 9.47
CA TRP A 158 13.95 10.21 10.62
C TRP A 158 14.21 10.85 11.99
N LYS A 159 15.22 11.73 12.13
CA LYS A 159 15.43 12.56 13.33
C LYS A 159 14.28 13.53 13.61
N GLU A 160 13.50 13.88 12.59
CA GLU A 160 12.37 14.82 12.67
C GLU A 160 11.04 14.08 12.88
N VAL A 161 11.04 12.76 12.71
CA VAL A 161 9.86 11.91 12.92
C VAL A 161 9.81 11.54 14.40
N SER A 162 8.63 11.66 15.00
CA SER A 162 8.40 11.36 16.41
C SER A 162 8.70 9.90 16.74
N SER A 163 9.17 9.67 17.97
CA SER A 163 9.36 8.32 18.52
C SER A 163 8.07 7.69 19.03
N ASP A 164 7.00 8.49 19.18
CA ASP A 164 5.77 8.13 19.89
C ASP A 164 4.58 8.12 18.90
N GLY A 165 3.96 6.95 18.70
CA GLY A 165 2.84 6.74 17.76
C GLY A 165 1.45 7.17 18.25
#